data_AF-A0A1G8IB88-F1
#
_entry.id   AF-A0A1G8IB88-F1
#
_cell.length_a   1.000
_cell.length_b   1.000
_cell.length_c   1.000
_cell.angle_alpha   90.00
_cell.angle_beta   90.00
_cell.angle_gamma   90.00
#
_symmetry.space_group_name_H-M   'P 1'
#
loop_
_entity.id
_entity.type
_entity.pdbx_description
1 polymer ?
#
loop_
_entity_poly.entity_id
_entity_poly.type
_entity_poly.pdbx_seq_one_letter_code
_entity_poly.pdbx_strand_id
1 'polypeptide(L)'
;MRGYPLISYARISSHIYTRRPCSTVCIAVLVSGMKAVLPRPTLTAPGGFPLFPSSDLMHYVAAFFAGAFLCNCLPHLIAGLQGMPFPTPFAKPHGVGDSSASVNFLWGFFNLLVALYLFSLHPFTLALTPELIAPLAGALSLGLWMSVHFGKVWRDKHAR
;
A
#
# COMPACT_ATOMS: atom_id res chain seq x y z
N MET A 1 41.39 33.70 42.73
CA MET A 1 41.70 34.17 41.35
C MET A 1 41.11 33.15 40.38
N ARG A 2 40.60 33.56 39.19
CA ARG A 2 40.28 32.78 37.96
C ARG A 2 39.68 31.35 38.12
N GLY A 3 38.53 30.99 37.53
CA GLY A 3 37.69 31.66 36.53
C GLY A 3 36.29 31.01 36.42
N TYR A 4 35.53 31.35 35.37
CA TYR A 4 34.06 31.20 35.32
C TYR A 4 33.59 29.89 34.59
N PRO A 5 32.31 29.69 34.16
CA PRO A 5 31.50 28.60 34.71
C PRO A 5 30.95 27.62 33.65
N LEU A 6 30.25 26.56 34.09
CA LEU A 6 29.30 25.84 33.24
C LEU A 6 27.93 25.70 33.90
N ILE A 7 26.91 25.87 33.07
CA ILE A 7 25.53 26.17 33.45
C ILE A 7 24.78 24.90 33.89
N SER A 8 23.91 25.03 34.89
CA SER A 8 22.98 23.97 35.28
C SER A 8 21.94 23.72 34.17
N TYR A 9 21.87 22.49 33.66
CA TYR A 9 20.80 22.04 32.79
C TYR A 9 20.23 20.71 33.29
N ALA A 10 19.41 20.79 34.33
CA ALA A 10 18.49 19.71 34.64
C ALA A 10 17.40 19.62 33.57
N ARG A 11 17.06 18.40 33.13
CA ARG A 11 15.87 18.03 32.33
C ARG A 11 15.80 18.62 30.91
N ILE A 12 15.98 17.77 29.88
CA ILE A 12 15.15 17.76 28.65
C ILE A 12 15.44 16.51 27.77
N SER A 13 14.39 16.01 27.11
CA SER A 13 14.33 15.07 25.99
C SER A 13 15.04 13.70 26.05
N SER A 14 14.23 12.65 26.21
CA SER A 14 14.55 11.29 25.77
C SER A 14 14.36 11.16 24.25
N HIS A 15 15.42 11.32 23.45
CA HIS A 15 15.35 11.04 22.00
C HIS A 15 16.68 10.56 21.41
N ILE A 16 16.55 9.66 20.42
CA ILE A 16 17.60 9.19 19.48
C ILE A 16 18.70 8.32 20.11
N TYR A 17 18.50 6.99 20.04
CA TYR A 17 19.60 6.09 19.71
C TYR A 17 19.16 4.99 18.72
N THR A 18 19.57 5.18 17.47
CA THR A 18 20.07 4.23 16.42
C THR A 18 19.83 2.71 16.61
N ARG A 19 19.61 1.82 15.61
CA ARG A 19 20.07 1.65 14.19
C ARG A 19 19.03 0.73 13.48
N ARG A 20 18.92 0.49 12.15
CA ARG A 20 19.52 0.94 10.86
C ARG A 20 18.44 0.75 9.75
N PRO A 21 18.55 1.30 8.51
CA PRO A 21 17.51 1.14 7.49
C PRO A 21 17.58 -0.22 6.75
N CYS A 22 16.45 -0.92 6.64
CA CYS A 22 16.29 -2.14 5.82
C CYS A 22 15.44 -1.90 4.55
N SER A 23 14.80 -0.72 4.44
CA SER A 23 13.83 -0.37 3.40
C SER A 23 14.39 -0.29 1.97
N THR A 24 15.69 -0.05 1.80
CA THR A 24 16.33 0.12 0.49
C THR A 24 16.18 -1.11 -0.42
N VAL A 25 16.19 -2.32 0.16
CA VAL A 25 16.08 -3.57 -0.63
C VAL A 25 14.67 -3.74 -1.22
N CYS A 26 13.63 -3.44 -0.45
CA CYS A 26 12.24 -3.51 -0.94
C CYS A 26 11.99 -2.48 -2.06
N ILE A 27 12.60 -1.29 -1.97
CA ILE A 27 12.49 -0.26 -3.02
C ILE A 27 13.24 -0.70 -4.29
N ALA A 28 14.43 -1.31 -4.17
CA ALA A 28 15.21 -1.77 -5.32
C ALA A 28 14.48 -2.82 -6.16
N VAL A 29 13.73 -3.74 -5.52
CA VAL A 29 12.93 -4.76 -6.24
C VAL A 29 11.76 -4.12 -7.01
N LEU A 30 11.11 -3.09 -6.45
CA LEU A 30 10.03 -2.35 -7.13
C LEU A 30 10.53 -1.58 -8.37
N VAL A 31 11.72 -1.00 -8.33
CA VAL A 31 12.27 -0.19 -9.43
C VAL A 31 12.81 -1.04 -10.58
N SER A 32 13.31 -2.25 -10.31
CA SER A 32 14.01 -3.07 -11.32
C SER A 32 13.10 -3.62 -12.44
N GLY A 33 11.78 -3.62 -12.24
CA GLY A 33 10.80 -4.07 -13.25
C GLY A 33 10.57 -3.09 -14.42
N MET A 34 11.08 -1.86 -14.34
CA MET A 34 10.72 -0.75 -15.24
C MET A 34 11.38 -0.79 -16.65
N LYS A 35 11.38 -1.95 -17.33
CA LYS A 35 11.91 -2.05 -18.71
C LYS A 35 10.88 -1.70 -19.78
N ALA A 36 10.93 -0.45 -20.22
CA ALA A 36 10.56 0.02 -21.56
C ALA A 36 9.23 -0.51 -22.15
N VAL A 37 8.11 0.00 -21.66
CA VAL A 37 6.83 -0.08 -22.38
C VAL A 37 6.95 0.77 -23.66
N LEU A 38 6.76 0.14 -24.82
CA LEU A 38 6.69 0.86 -26.10
C LEU A 38 5.44 1.77 -26.11
N PRO A 39 5.52 2.99 -26.68
CA PRO A 39 4.39 3.91 -26.70
C PRO A 39 3.20 3.29 -27.46
N ARG A 40 2.08 3.12 -26.76
CA ARG A 40 0.85 2.57 -27.33
C ARG A 40 0.32 3.53 -28.41
N PRO A 41 0.03 3.07 -29.63
CA PRO A 41 -0.42 3.95 -30.70
C PRO A 41 -1.85 4.45 -30.42
N THR A 42 -1.97 5.69 -29.95
CA THR A 42 -3.26 6.36 -29.75
C THR A 42 -3.89 6.64 -31.11
N LEU A 43 -4.78 5.74 -31.56
CA LEU A 43 -5.48 5.88 -32.84
C LEU A 43 -6.58 6.95 -32.74
N THR A 44 -6.19 8.22 -32.86
CA THR A 44 -7.12 9.37 -32.79
C THR A 44 -8.07 9.38 -33.98
N ALA A 45 -9.36 9.15 -33.72
CA ALA A 45 -10.41 9.36 -34.72
C ALA A 45 -10.53 10.86 -35.08
N PRO A 46 -10.85 11.20 -36.34
CA PRO A 46 -11.11 12.58 -36.74
C PRO A 46 -12.37 13.10 -36.03
N GLY A 47 -12.18 13.94 -35.01
CA GLY A 47 -13.25 14.43 -34.15
C GLY A 47 -12.83 14.75 -32.71
N GLY A 48 -11.65 14.28 -32.26
CA GLY A 48 -11.01 14.70 -31.00
C GLY A 48 -11.65 14.18 -29.71
N PHE A 49 -12.84 13.58 -29.78
CA PHE A 49 -13.45 12.92 -28.62
C PHE A 49 -12.82 11.52 -28.41
N PRO A 50 -12.31 11.19 -27.21
CA PRO A 50 -11.82 9.86 -26.91
C PRO A 50 -13.00 8.89 -26.79
N LEU A 51 -13.34 8.25 -27.91
CA LEU A 51 -14.12 7.02 -27.94
C LEU A 51 -13.31 5.95 -27.21
N PHE A 52 -13.57 5.74 -25.91
CA PHE A 52 -12.90 4.70 -25.13
C PHE A 52 -13.12 3.34 -25.79
N PRO A 53 -12.11 2.70 -26.41
CA PRO A 53 -12.29 1.34 -26.91
C PRO A 53 -12.44 0.40 -25.72
N SER A 54 -13.17 -0.70 -25.87
CA SER A 54 -13.54 -1.58 -24.75
C SER A 54 -12.34 -2.15 -23.98
N SER A 55 -11.16 -2.21 -24.62
CA SER A 55 -9.87 -2.54 -24.00
C SER A 55 -9.47 -1.60 -22.86
N ASP A 56 -9.84 -0.33 -22.95
CA ASP A 56 -9.27 0.72 -22.10
C ASP A 56 -10.05 0.86 -20.81
N LEU A 57 -11.38 0.68 -20.86
CA LEU A 57 -12.18 0.49 -19.65
C LEU A 57 -11.69 -0.73 -18.85
N MET A 58 -11.41 -1.86 -19.52
CA MET A 58 -10.89 -3.05 -18.85
C MET A 58 -9.50 -2.80 -18.23
N HIS A 59 -8.62 -2.07 -18.93
CA HIS A 59 -7.32 -1.64 -18.41
C HIS A 59 -7.45 -0.79 -17.13
N TYR A 60 -8.29 0.26 -17.15
CA TYR A 60 -8.51 1.11 -15.97
C TYR A 60 -9.17 0.35 -14.80
N VAL A 61 -10.12 -0.54 -15.07
CA VAL A 61 -10.74 -1.40 -14.04
C VAL A 61 -9.73 -2.35 -13.41
N ALA A 62 -8.90 -3.01 -14.22
CA ALA A 62 -7.86 -3.91 -13.73
C ALA A 62 -6.78 -3.15 -12.93
N ALA A 63 -6.37 -1.96 -13.38
CA ALA A 63 -5.42 -1.11 -12.66
C ALA A 63 -5.99 -0.58 -11.33
N PHE A 64 -7.28 -0.21 -11.28
CA PHE A 64 -7.98 0.13 -10.04
C PHE A 64 -7.94 -1.03 -9.04
N PHE A 65 -8.29 -2.25 -9.47
CA PHE A 65 -8.20 -3.42 -8.60
C PHE A 65 -6.77 -3.74 -8.19
N ALA A 66 -5.77 -3.58 -9.07
CA ALA A 66 -4.36 -3.77 -8.73
C ALA A 66 -3.91 -2.84 -7.58
N GLY A 67 -4.31 -1.56 -7.63
CA GLY A 67 -4.08 -0.61 -6.54
C GLY A 67 -4.81 -0.96 -5.25
N ALA A 68 -6.05 -1.44 -5.34
CA ALA A 68 -6.80 -1.91 -4.16
C ALA A 68 -6.15 -3.15 -3.52
N PHE A 69 -5.77 -4.17 -4.30
CA PHE A 69 -5.06 -5.36 -3.83
C PHE A 69 -3.69 -4.99 -3.21
N LEU A 70 -2.96 -4.04 -3.80
CA LEU A 70 -1.70 -3.53 -3.23
C LEU A 70 -1.92 -2.78 -1.90
N CYS A 71 -3.01 -2.02 -1.77
CA CYS A 71 -3.36 -1.39 -0.49
C CYS A 71 -3.70 -2.44 0.58
N ASN A 72 -4.45 -3.49 0.21
CA ASN A 72 -4.84 -4.57 1.12
C ASN A 72 -3.65 -5.43 1.58
N CYS A 73 -2.61 -5.60 0.75
CA CYS A 73 -1.46 -6.43 1.13
C CYS A 73 -0.67 -5.87 2.32
N LEU A 74 -0.65 -4.53 2.48
CA LEU A 74 0.17 -3.83 3.48
C LEU A 74 -0.17 -4.21 4.94
N PRO A 75 -1.41 -4.00 5.47
CA PRO A 75 -1.71 -4.32 6.87
C PRO A 75 -1.49 -5.80 7.19
N HIS A 76 -1.86 -6.69 6.28
CA HIS A 76 -1.74 -8.14 6.45
C HIS A 76 -0.29 -8.64 6.43
N LEU A 77 0.55 -8.16 5.51
CA LEU A 77 1.98 -8.47 5.50
C LEU A 77 2.70 -7.90 6.72
N ILE A 78 2.39 -6.65 7.11
CA ILE A 78 3.02 -6.00 8.26
C ILE A 78 2.67 -6.74 9.55
N ALA A 79 1.38 -7.00 9.83
CA ALA A 79 0.96 -7.75 11.01
C ALA A 79 1.56 -9.17 11.03
N GLY A 80 1.54 -9.87 9.89
CA GLY A 80 2.09 -11.22 9.77
C GLY A 80 3.60 -11.29 10.03
N LEU A 81 4.38 -10.36 9.47
CA LEU A 81 5.83 -10.26 9.70
C LEU A 81 6.19 -9.79 11.12
N GLN A 82 5.31 -9.02 11.77
CA GLN A 82 5.45 -8.61 13.17
C GLN A 82 4.98 -9.68 14.17
N GLY A 83 4.49 -10.83 13.71
CA GLY A 83 3.97 -11.89 14.58
C GLY A 83 2.61 -11.56 15.24
N MET A 84 1.92 -10.52 14.79
CA MET A 84 0.72 -9.99 15.44
C MET A 84 -0.58 -10.61 14.91
N PRO A 85 -1.61 -10.75 15.77
CA PRO A 85 -2.97 -11.01 15.33
C PRO A 85 -3.56 -9.79 14.60
N PHE A 86 -4.32 -10.03 13.53
CA PHE A 86 -5.04 -8.98 12.80
C PHE A 86 -6.30 -9.55 12.13
N PRO A 87 -7.39 -8.78 11.93
CA PRO A 87 -8.63 -9.31 11.37
C PRO A 87 -8.53 -9.66 9.89
N THR A 88 -9.10 -10.79 9.47
CA THR A 88 -9.13 -11.24 8.07
C THR A 88 -10.55 -11.68 7.67
N PRO A 89 -10.86 -11.81 6.36
CA PRO A 89 -12.11 -12.43 5.91
C PRO A 89 -12.29 -13.91 6.35
N PHE A 90 -11.25 -14.57 6.85
CA PHE A 90 -11.31 -15.97 7.30
C PHE A 90 -11.60 -16.13 8.81
N ALA A 91 -11.44 -15.07 9.59
CA ALA A 91 -11.70 -15.07 11.02
C ALA A 91 -13.20 -15.22 11.34
N LYS A 92 -13.53 -15.48 12.61
CA LYS A 92 -14.91 -15.44 13.12
C LYS A 92 -14.97 -14.51 14.34
N PRO A 93 -15.84 -13.48 14.35
CA PRO A 93 -16.65 -12.98 13.23
C PRO A 93 -15.80 -12.46 12.06
N HIS A 94 -16.30 -12.63 10.83
CA HIS A 94 -15.56 -12.33 9.59
C HIS A 94 -15.17 -10.85 9.49
N GLY A 95 -13.90 -10.56 9.20
CA GLY A 95 -13.38 -9.19 9.09
C GLY A 95 -13.34 -8.38 10.40
N VAL A 96 -13.55 -9.03 11.56
CA VAL A 96 -13.66 -8.38 12.88
C VAL A 96 -12.87 -9.14 13.96
N GLY A 97 -13.07 -10.46 14.06
CA GLY A 97 -12.21 -11.34 14.84
C GLY A 97 -10.83 -11.48 14.19
N ASP A 98 -9.83 -11.89 14.97
CA ASP A 98 -8.45 -11.96 14.49
C ASP A 98 -8.08 -13.31 13.86
N SER A 99 -7.07 -13.30 13.00
CA SER A 99 -6.36 -14.51 12.54
C SER A 99 -4.91 -14.48 12.98
N SER A 100 -4.27 -15.65 12.95
CA SER A 100 -2.83 -15.78 13.28
C SER A 100 -1.96 -14.94 12.36
N ALA A 101 -0.73 -14.66 12.81
CA ALA A 101 0.29 -14.00 12.00
C ALA A 101 0.59 -14.75 10.69
N SER A 102 0.59 -16.10 10.72
CA SER A 102 0.79 -16.93 9.53
C SER A 102 -0.33 -16.79 8.49
N VAL A 103 -1.60 -16.75 8.92
CA VAL A 103 -2.74 -16.50 8.02
C VAL A 103 -2.69 -15.09 7.46
N ASN A 104 -2.34 -14.09 8.28
CA ASN A 104 -2.17 -12.71 7.82
C ASN A 104 -1.02 -12.56 6.82
N PHE A 105 0.14 -13.18 7.06
CA PHE A 105 1.25 -13.18 6.11
C PHE A 105 0.86 -13.81 4.76
N LEU A 106 0.27 -15.01 4.77
CA LEU A 106 -0.15 -15.69 3.54
C LEU A 106 -1.23 -14.93 2.77
N TRP A 107 -2.21 -14.36 3.47
CA TRP A 107 -3.27 -13.55 2.87
C TRP A 107 -2.72 -12.25 2.29
N GLY A 108 -1.84 -11.55 3.01
CA GLY A 108 -1.15 -10.37 2.51
C GLY A 108 -0.30 -10.68 1.28
N PHE A 109 0.45 -11.79 1.29
CA PHE A 109 1.25 -12.23 0.16
C PHE A 109 0.40 -12.59 -1.07
N PHE A 110 -0.75 -13.24 -0.87
CA PHE A 110 -1.73 -13.48 -1.94
C PHE A 110 -2.23 -12.16 -2.58
N ASN A 111 -2.58 -11.17 -1.77
CA ASN A 111 -3.01 -9.85 -2.26
C ASN A 111 -1.89 -9.15 -3.06
N LEU A 112 -0.63 -9.26 -2.62
CA LEU A 112 0.53 -8.76 -3.38
C LEU A 112 0.70 -9.47 -4.73
N LEU A 113 0.57 -10.80 -4.77
CA LEU A 113 0.64 -11.57 -6.02
C LEU A 113 -0.46 -11.17 -7.00
N VAL A 114 -1.70 -10.96 -6.53
CA VAL A 114 -2.81 -10.51 -7.39
C VAL A 114 -2.55 -9.09 -7.93
N ALA A 115 -2.06 -8.17 -7.11
CA ALA A 115 -1.70 -6.83 -7.56
C ALA A 115 -0.60 -6.84 -8.63
N LEU A 116 0.49 -7.59 -8.39
CA LEU A 116 1.60 -7.75 -9.35
C LEU A 116 1.14 -8.44 -10.65
N TYR A 117 0.26 -9.44 -10.56
CA TYR A 117 -0.31 -10.09 -11.73
C TYR A 117 -1.14 -9.12 -12.59
N LEU A 118 -2.05 -8.35 -11.97
CA LEU A 118 -2.85 -7.34 -12.67
C LEU A 118 -1.98 -6.25 -13.33
N PHE A 119 -0.92 -5.79 -12.66
CA PHE A 119 0.06 -4.86 -13.25
C PHE A 119 0.91 -5.51 -14.36
N SER A 120 1.13 -6.83 -14.35
CA SER A 120 1.87 -7.53 -15.41
C SER A 120 1.06 -7.67 -16.71
N LEU A 121 -0.27 -7.84 -16.60
CA LEU A 121 -1.20 -7.77 -17.74
C LEU A 121 -1.33 -6.35 -18.29
N HIS A 122 -1.16 -5.35 -17.42
CA HIS A 122 -1.41 -3.95 -17.71
C HIS A 122 -0.27 -3.05 -17.21
N PRO A 123 0.90 -3.07 -17.88
CA PRO A 123 2.02 -2.21 -17.52
C PRO A 123 1.63 -0.73 -17.56
N PHE A 124 1.92 -0.02 -16.47
CA PHE A 124 1.75 1.43 -16.34
C PHE A 124 3.09 2.08 -16.02
N THR A 125 3.23 3.36 -16.36
CA THR A 125 4.44 4.12 -16.01
C THR A 125 4.29 4.72 -14.62
N LEU A 126 5.32 4.60 -13.77
CA LEU A 126 5.42 5.34 -12.51
C LEU A 126 5.80 6.81 -12.76
N ALA A 127 4.92 7.51 -13.47
CA ALA A 127 4.97 8.93 -13.77
C ALA A 127 3.60 9.57 -13.49
N LEU A 128 3.52 10.91 -13.44
CA LEU A 128 2.26 11.64 -13.21
C LEU A 128 1.41 11.70 -14.50
N THR A 129 0.99 10.53 -14.98
CA THR A 129 0.16 10.36 -16.18
C THR A 129 -1.23 9.78 -15.82
N PRO A 130 -2.25 9.89 -16.70
CA PRO A 130 -3.61 9.48 -16.37
C PRO A 130 -3.77 8.00 -15.97
N GLU A 131 -2.89 7.13 -16.45
CA GLU A 131 -2.87 5.69 -16.14
C GLU A 131 -2.62 5.44 -14.65
N LEU A 132 -1.89 6.34 -13.96
CA LEU A 132 -1.63 6.25 -12.52
C LEU A 132 -2.86 6.62 -11.67
N ILE A 133 -3.85 7.33 -12.23
CA ILE A 133 -5.04 7.77 -11.49
C ILE A 133 -5.89 6.57 -11.03
N ALA A 134 -6.08 5.56 -11.89
CA ALA A 134 -6.88 4.38 -11.56
C ALA A 134 -6.33 3.55 -10.37
N PRO A 135 -5.05 3.11 -10.34
CA PRO A 135 -4.49 2.39 -9.19
C PRO A 135 -4.42 3.27 -7.93
N LEU A 136 -4.13 4.57 -8.05
CA LEU A 136 -4.20 5.48 -6.90
C LEU A 136 -5.62 5.60 -6.35
N ALA A 137 -6.64 5.69 -7.20
CA ALA A 137 -8.04 5.71 -6.78
C ALA A 137 -8.44 4.39 -6.08
N GLY A 138 -8.06 3.23 -6.63
CA GLY A 138 -8.35 1.93 -6.00
C GLY A 138 -7.68 1.76 -4.64
N ALA A 139 -6.41 2.17 -4.52
CA ALA A 139 -5.69 2.18 -3.26
C ALA A 139 -6.31 3.16 -2.24
N LEU A 140 -6.69 4.37 -2.68
CA LEU A 140 -7.31 5.38 -1.82
C LEU A 140 -8.70 4.96 -1.34
N SER A 141 -9.57 4.48 -2.23
CA SER A 141 -10.92 4.04 -1.88
C SER A 141 -10.91 2.89 -0.89
N LEU A 142 -10.09 1.85 -1.11
CA LEU A 142 -9.98 0.75 -0.16
C LEU A 142 -9.29 1.18 1.14
N GLY A 143 -8.23 2.00 1.06
CA GLY A 143 -7.51 2.49 2.23
C GLY A 143 -8.38 3.34 3.17
N LEU A 144 -9.22 4.22 2.62
CA LEU A 144 -10.21 4.99 3.37
C LEU A 144 -11.25 4.08 4.03
N TRP A 145 -11.78 3.10 3.30
CA TRP A 145 -12.74 2.13 3.84
C TRP A 145 -12.12 1.30 4.98
N MET A 146 -10.91 0.75 4.79
CA MET A 146 -10.18 -0.01 5.81
C MET A 146 -9.87 0.84 7.04
N SER A 147 -9.47 2.10 6.87
CA SER A 147 -9.20 3.03 7.97
C SER A 147 -10.43 3.24 8.85
N VAL A 148 -11.61 3.46 8.24
CA VAL A 148 -12.88 3.60 8.98
C VAL A 148 -13.33 2.28 9.60
N HIS A 149 -13.28 1.17 8.85
CA HIS A 149 -13.72 -0.15 9.30
C HIS A 149 -12.86 -0.68 10.44
N PHE A 150 -11.55 -0.81 10.26
CA PHE A 150 -10.67 -1.27 11.32
C PHE A 150 -10.60 -0.27 12.48
N GLY A 151 -10.67 1.04 12.20
CA GLY A 151 -10.82 2.06 13.24
C GLY A 151 -12.06 1.84 14.12
N LYS A 152 -13.17 1.36 13.57
CA LYS A 152 -14.33 0.90 14.34
C LYS A 152 -14.03 -0.40 15.11
N VAL A 153 -13.54 -1.44 14.42
CA VAL A 153 -13.23 -2.74 15.04
C VAL A 153 -12.31 -2.60 16.26
N TRP A 154 -11.28 -1.75 16.18
CA TRP A 154 -10.39 -1.50 17.31
C TRP A 154 -11.09 -0.78 18.48
N ARG A 155 -11.98 0.19 18.22
CA ARG A 155 -12.79 0.80 19.31
C ARG A 155 -13.72 -0.23 19.96
N ASP A 156 -14.42 -1.01 19.15
CA ASP A 156 -15.39 -2.03 19.61
C ASP A 156 -14.72 -3.17 20.40
N LYS A 157 -13.41 -3.39 20.21
CA LYS A 157 -12.56 -4.29 21.00
C LYS A 157 -12.09 -3.70 22.33
N HIS A 158 -11.77 -2.41 22.40
CA HIS A 158 -11.28 -1.74 23.62
C HIS A 158 -12.39 -1.20 24.53
N ALA A 159 -13.65 -1.24 24.07
CA ALA A 159 -14.84 -0.85 24.84
C ALA A 159 -15.53 -2.04 25.55
N ARG A 160 -14.79 -3.13 25.81
CA ARG A 160 -15.25 -4.40 26.39
C ARG A 160 -14.24 -4.91 27.42
#